data_AF-A0A485BIJ6-F1
#
_entry.id   AF-A0A485BIJ6-F1
#
_cell.length_a   1.000
_cell.length_b   1.000
_cell.length_c   1.000
_cell.angle_alpha   90.00
_cell.angle_beta   90.00
_cell.angle_gamma   90.00
#
_symmetry.space_group_name_H-M   'P 1'
#
loop_
_entity.id
_entity.type
_entity.pdbx_description
1 polymer ?
#
loop_
_entity_poly.entity_id
_entity_poly.type
_entity_poly.pdbx_seq_one_letter_code
_entity_poly.pdbx_strand_id
1 'polypeptide(L)' 'MVNLEPDMTISKKEMVQLLTATQYRQVTAMTRPGEFTVQANSIEMIRRPFDFPDSKEGRCARV' A
#
# COMPACT_ATOMS: atom_id res chain seq x y z
N MET A 1 6.16 -6.73 -7.86
CA MET A 1 4.85 -6.25 -7.38
C MET A 1 4.58 -6.93 -6.05
N VAL A 2 4.20 -6.19 -5.01
CA VAL A 2 3.88 -6.76 -3.69
C VAL A 2 2.37 -6.78 -3.56
N ASN A 3 1.80 -7.97 -3.36
CA ASN A 3 0.37 -8.15 -3.08
C ASN A 3 0.18 -8.37 -1.58
N LEU A 4 -0.78 -7.66 -0.98
CA LEU A 4 -1.14 -7.80 0.42
C LEU A 4 -2.55 -8.36 0.47
N GLU A 5 -2.72 -9.49 1.16
CA GLU A 5 -4.00 -10.16 1.33
C GLU A 5 -4.46 -10.06 2.79
N PRO A 6 -5.78 -10.02 3.04
CA PRO A 6 -6.31 -10.16 4.39
C PRO A 6 -5.85 -11.50 5.00
N ASP A 7 -5.56 -11.50 6.30
CA ASP A 7 -5.02 -12.65 7.07
C ASP A 7 -3.54 -13.02 6.82
N MET A 8 -2.81 -12.24 6.02
CA MET A 8 -1.37 -12.42 5.88
C MET A 8 -0.66 -12.23 7.24
N THR A 9 0.21 -13.17 7.61
CA THR A 9 1.07 -13.11 8.81
C THR A 9 2.22 -12.10 8.64
N ILE A 10 1.87 -10.85 8.35
CA ILE A 10 2.81 -9.73 8.30
C ILE A 10 2.72 -8.92 9.59
N SER A 11 3.85 -8.78 10.28
CA SER A 11 3.91 -7.92 11.46
C SER A 11 3.90 -6.44 11.05
N LYS A 12 3.40 -5.57 11.91
CA LYS A 12 3.44 -4.10 11.71
C LYS A 12 4.84 -3.61 11.34
N LYS A 13 5.88 -4.13 12.00
CA LYS A 13 7.28 -3.79 11.72
C LYS A 13 7.71 -4.15 10.30
N GLU A 14 7.34 -5.34 9.83
CA GLU A 14 7.61 -5.80 8.47
C GLU A 14 6.91 -4.91 7.44
N MET A 15 5.66 -4.53 7.71
CA MET A 15 4.91 -3.62 6.84
C MET A 15 5.58 -2.24 6.76
N VAL A 16 6.08 -1.70 7.88
CA VAL A 16 6.85 -0.44 7.89
C VAL A 16 8.14 -0.58 7.09
N GLN A 17 8.87 -1.69 7.22
CA GLN A 17 10.08 -1.93 6.44
C GLN A 17 9.78 -2.01 4.94
N LEU A 18 8.70 -2.69 4.55
CA LEU A 18 8.26 -2.81 3.16
C LEU A 18 7.87 -1.46 2.57
N LEU A 19 7.08 -0.66 3.30
CA LEU A 19 6.72 0.70 2.90
C LEU A 19 7.96 1.57 2.74
N THR A 20 8.91 1.47 3.66
CA THR A 20 10.19 2.20 3.59
C THR A 20 11.01 1.78 2.38
N ALA A 21 11.15 0.47 2.13
CA ALA A 21 11.88 -0.09 0.99
C ALA A 21 11.24 0.28 -0.36
N THR A 22 9.90 0.43 -0.39
CA THR A 22 9.18 0.90 -1.57
C THR A 22 9.22 2.41 -1.74
N GLN A 23 9.92 3.16 -0.89
CA GLN A 23 10.10 4.63 -0.86
C GLN A 23 8.93 5.43 -0.26
N TYR A 24 8.06 4.81 0.56
CA TYR A 24 7.06 5.56 1.31
C TYR A 24 7.71 6.25 2.52
N ARG A 25 7.17 7.40 2.93
CA ARG A 25 7.63 8.16 4.10
C ARG A 25 6.67 8.04 5.27
N GLN A 26 7.22 7.71 6.44
CA GLN A 26 6.46 7.77 7.68
C GLN A 26 6.33 9.23 8.12
N VAL A 27 5.11 9.68 8.35
CA VAL A 27 4.79 11.03 8.83
C VAL A 27 3.83 10.96 10.00
N THR A 28 3.66 12.07 10.71
CA THR A 28 2.64 12.23 11.76
C THR A 28 1.29 12.69 11.19
N ALA A 29 1.31 13.45 10.09
CA ALA A 29 0.12 13.90 9.37
C ALA A 29 0.31 13.66 7.87
N MET A 30 -0.58 12.90 7.24
CA MET A 30 -0.52 12.60 5.80
C MET A 30 -1.09 13.75 4.99
N THR A 31 -0.35 14.20 3.99
CA THR A 31 -0.73 15.30 3.09
C THR A 31 -0.48 15.00 1.62
N ARG A 32 0.34 13.99 1.30
CA ARG A 32 0.81 13.68 -0.06
C ARG A 32 0.80 12.17 -0.34
N PRO A 33 0.65 11.78 -1.61
CA PRO A 33 0.81 10.38 -2.01
C PRO A 33 2.23 9.88 -1.73
N GLY A 34 2.34 8.65 -1.23
CA GLY A 34 3.61 8.08 -0.80
C GLY A 34 3.89 8.28 0.69
N GLU A 35 2.94 8.79 1.46
CA GLU A 35 3.05 8.94 2.92
C GLU A 35 2.24 7.87 3.66
N PHE A 36 2.69 7.52 4.86
CA PHE A 36 1.97 6.62 5.76
C PHE A 36 2.14 7.03 7.22
N THR A 37 1.18 6.65 8.07
CA THR A 37 1.22 6.84 9.51
C THR A 37 1.04 5.48 10.20
N VAL A 38 1.61 5.36 11.39
CA VAL A 38 1.47 4.17 12.21
C VAL A 38 0.66 4.55 13.44
N GLN A 39 -0.57 4.04 13.54
CA GLN A 39 -1.39 4.17 14.74
C GLN A 39 -1.12 3.02 15.72
N ALA A 40 -1.86 2.95 16.83
CA ALA A 40 -1.72 1.89 17.82
C ALA A 40 -1.98 0.50 17.22
N ASN A 41 -3.07 0.33 16.46
CA ASN A 41 -3.48 -0.98 15.92
C ASN A 41 -3.53 -1.07 14.39
N SER A 42 -3.33 0.05 13.70
CA SER A 42 -3.45 0.14 12.24
C SER A 42 -2.27 0.91 11.63
N ILE A 43 -2.08 0.76 10.32
CA ILE A 43 -1.21 1.60 9.50
C ILE A 43 -2.12 2.24 8.46
N GLU A 44 -2.07 3.56 8.34
CA GLU A 44 -2.78 4.29 7.29
C GLU A 44 -1.78 4.73 6.23
N MET A 45 -2.19 4.76 4.97
CA MET A 45 -1.30 5.17 3.88
C MET A 45 -2.04 5.86 2.74
N ILE A 46 -1.41 6.86 2.13
CA ILE A 46 -1.84 7.42 0.86
C ILE A 46 -1.05 6.73 -0.25
N ARG A 47 -1.72 5.83 -0.99
CA ARG A 47 -1.11 5.13 -2.12
C ARG A 47 -0.68 6.12 -3.19
N ARG A 48 0.49 5.88 -3.80
CA ARG A 48 0.93 6.68 -4.94
C ARG A 48 0.08 6.36 -6.16
N PRO A 49 -0.19 7.34 -7.04
CA PRO A 49 -0.66 7.01 -8.38
C PRO A 49 0.37 6.07 -9.00
N PHE A 50 -0.07 4.88 -9.35
CA PHE A 50 0.75 3.87 -10.00
C PHE A 50 0.02 3.48 -11.27
N ASP A 51 0.65 3.75 -12.41
CA ASP A 51 0.15 3.30 -13.70
C ASP A 51 0.48 1.80 -13.78
N PHE A 52 -0.48 0.96 -13.41
CA PHE A 52 -0.31 -0.47 -13.54
C PHE A 52 -0.29 -0.78 -15.04
N PRO A 53 0.83 -1.26 -15.62
CA PRO A 53 0.85 -1.64 -17.03
C PRO A 53 -0.13 -2.78 -17.34
N ASP A 54 -0.57 -3.50 -16.30
CA ASP A 54 -1.55 -4.59 -16.36
C ASP A 54 -3.01 -4.13 -16.13
N SER A 55 -3.28 -2.84 -15.89
CA SER A 55 -4.66 -2.33 -15.81
C SER A 55 -5.28 -2.13 -17.20
N LYS A 56 -5.46 -3.25 -17.90
CA LYS A 56 -6.60 -3.46 -18.80
C LYS A 56 -7.68 -4.20 -18.03
N GLU A 57 -8.15 -3.63 -16.91
CA GLU A 57 -9.39 -4.08 -16.28
C GLU A 57 -10.56 -3.63 -17.17
N GLY A 58 -10.84 -4.44 -18.20
CA GLY A 58 -11.79 -4.10 -19.25
C GLY A 58 -12.22 -5.31 -20.10
N ARG A 59 -12.11 -6.52 -19.56
CA ARG A 59 -12.81 -7.69 -20.10
C ARG A 59 -13.43 -8.47 -18.94
N CYS A 60 -14.52 -7.93 -18.38
CA CYS A 60 -15.57 -8.80 -17.89
C CYS A 60 -15.95 -9.70 -19.06
N ALA A 61 -15.64 -10.99 -18.95
CA ALA A 61 -16.17 -12.01 -19.85
C ALA A 61 -17.70 -11.92 -19.77
N ARG A 62 -18.32 -11.35 -20.80
CA ARG A 62 -19.76 -11.48 -21.02
C ARG A 62 -19.95 -12.81 -21.71
N VAL A 63 -20.52 -13.76 -20.96
CA VAL A 63 -21.11 -15.01 -21.43
C VAL A 63 -22.18 -14.76 -22.49
#